data_AF-A0ABD5YX93-F1
#
_entry.id   AF-A0ABD5YX93-F1
#
_cell.length_a   1.000
_cell.length_b   1.000
_cell.length_c   1.000
_cell.angle_alpha   90.00
_cell.angle_beta   90.00
_cell.angle_gamma   90.00
#
_symmetry.space_group_name_H-M   'P 1'
#
loop_
_entity.id
_entity.type
_entity.pdbx_description
1 polymer ?
#
loop_
_entity_poly.entity_id
_entity_poly.type
_entity_poly.pdbx_seq_one_letter_code
_entity_poly.pdbx_strand_id
1 'polypeptide(L)'
;MESRIGLPLLLVLMVTFAGCAGFSGGTTPDTTSTTTPPSTTTDQPSQVSMSEAKQRALNAENNRVTQILENASTISGSSVGVYGETKATAVNQSSTSIEVRVKMSYSYEYHCENKSGAVDGLSTTARYQISPNTTELIEVIDGVRMVCENPQEAQPSAVDRAVSAEKQRIEARLANISNATGSVGVYGTIETTVINQSDTGSYVRVKMPYSYEYSCDGSSGAVDGLKTNVVYRVTPSEVTVVRITEDIRNACA
;
A
#
# COMPACT_ATOMS: atom_id res chain seq x y z
N MET A 1 53.06 -12.32 -18.61
CA MET A 1 53.05 -13.38 -17.58
C MET A 1 51.61 -13.68 -17.27
N GLU A 2 51.20 -14.88 -17.64
CA GLU A 2 49.87 -15.45 -17.45
C GLU A 2 49.57 -15.65 -15.97
N SER A 3 48.29 -15.56 -15.57
CA SER A 3 47.73 -16.56 -14.65
C SER A 3 46.21 -16.64 -14.82
N ARG A 4 45.76 -17.82 -15.21
CA ARG A 4 44.37 -18.27 -15.30
C ARG A 4 44.05 -19.12 -14.07
N ILE A 5 42.97 -18.82 -13.36
CA ILE A 5 42.30 -19.70 -12.39
C ILE A 5 40.82 -19.25 -12.45
N GLY A 6 39.82 -19.98 -12.96
CA GLY A 6 39.59 -21.42 -12.97
C GLY A 6 38.75 -21.79 -11.75
N LEU A 7 37.43 -21.62 -11.79
CA LEU A 7 36.54 -22.10 -10.71
C LEU A 7 35.35 -22.89 -11.29
N PRO A 8 35.02 -24.08 -10.74
CA PRO A 8 34.31 -25.10 -11.47
C PRO A 8 32.80 -25.14 -11.22
N LEU A 9 32.17 -25.71 -12.25
CA LEU A 9 30.87 -26.37 -12.33
C LEU A 9 30.63 -27.38 -11.17
N LEU A 10 29.51 -27.26 -10.44
CA LEU A 10 28.84 -28.29 -9.62
C LEU A 10 27.58 -27.64 -9.00
N LEU A 11 26.41 -28.25 -8.75
CA LEU A 11 25.89 -29.60 -8.90
C LEU A 11 24.35 -29.47 -8.87
N VAL A 12 23.69 -30.26 -9.72
CA VAL A 12 22.24 -30.43 -9.86
C VAL A 12 21.62 -31.05 -8.60
N LEU A 13 20.53 -30.48 -8.07
CA LEU A 13 19.65 -31.16 -7.12
C LEU A 13 18.23 -31.26 -7.69
N MET A 14 17.93 -32.42 -8.27
CA MET A 14 16.58 -32.86 -8.65
C MET A 14 15.81 -33.24 -7.38
N VAL A 15 14.69 -32.57 -7.09
CA VAL A 15 13.73 -33.03 -6.06
C VAL A 15 12.53 -33.65 -6.78
N THR A 16 12.47 -34.98 -6.75
CA THR A 16 11.33 -35.77 -7.21
C THR A 16 10.25 -35.81 -6.13
N PHE A 17 9.11 -35.17 -6.38
CA PHE A 17 7.91 -35.40 -5.58
C PHE A 17 7.21 -36.68 -6.07
N ALA A 18 7.50 -37.76 -5.35
CA ALA A 18 6.72 -38.99 -5.37
C ALA A 18 5.33 -38.72 -4.77
N GLY A 19 4.31 -39.32 -5.38
CA GLY A 19 2.91 -39.11 -5.02
C GLY A 19 2.48 -39.73 -3.70
N CYS A 20 1.40 -39.17 -3.17
CA CYS A 20 0.48 -39.87 -2.29
C CYS A 20 -0.88 -39.95 -3.00
N ALA A 21 -1.09 -41.06 -3.69
CA ALA A 21 -2.43 -41.57 -3.98
C ALA A 21 -2.85 -42.44 -2.80
N GLY A 22 -4.05 -42.21 -2.26
CA GLY A 22 -4.70 -43.16 -1.35
C GLY A 22 -5.53 -42.50 -0.28
N PHE A 23 -6.86 -42.51 -0.43
CA PHE A 23 -7.72 -43.30 0.46
C PHE A 23 -9.15 -43.35 -0.11
N SER A 24 -9.56 -44.54 -0.52
CA SER A 24 -10.92 -44.91 -0.90
C SER A 24 -11.58 -45.64 0.26
N GLY A 25 -12.78 -45.17 0.63
CA GLY A 25 -13.68 -45.78 1.61
C GLY A 25 -14.56 -44.67 2.20
N GLY A 26 -15.87 -44.58 2.00
CA GLY A 26 -16.84 -45.62 1.74
C GLY A 26 -17.83 -45.62 2.90
N THR A 27 -18.82 -44.73 2.87
CA THR A 27 -20.12 -44.88 3.55
C THR A 27 -21.07 -43.84 2.97
N THR A 28 -22.04 -44.32 2.20
CA THR A 28 -23.25 -43.63 1.79
C THR A 28 -24.16 -43.45 3.02
N PRO A 29 -24.64 -42.23 3.32
CA PRO A 29 -25.82 -42.06 4.15
C PRO A 29 -27.00 -41.56 3.31
N ASP A 30 -28.16 -42.13 3.60
CA ASP A 30 -29.48 -41.90 3.00
C ASP A 30 -29.78 -40.48 2.50
N THR A 31 -30.12 -40.40 1.21
CA THR A 31 -30.79 -39.24 0.62
C THR A 31 -32.25 -39.21 1.09
N THR A 32 -32.49 -38.55 2.24
CA THR A 32 -33.83 -38.06 2.57
C THR A 32 -34.02 -36.73 1.85
N SER A 33 -34.74 -36.76 0.72
CA SER A 33 -35.14 -35.56 -0.02
C SER A 33 -36.17 -34.76 0.78
N THR A 34 -35.70 -33.93 1.72
CA THR A 34 -36.50 -32.85 2.29
C THR A 34 -36.34 -31.63 1.37
N THR A 35 -37.31 -31.47 0.47
CA THR A 35 -37.48 -30.29 -0.36
C THR A 35 -37.74 -29.08 0.55
N THR A 36 -36.65 -28.41 0.95
CA THR A 36 -36.69 -27.13 1.66
C THR A 36 -36.92 -26.04 0.61
N PRO A 37 -37.94 -25.17 0.74
CA PRO A 37 -38.13 -24.08 -0.19
C PRO A 37 -36.87 -23.19 -0.20
N PRO A 38 -36.40 -22.71 -1.38
CA PRO A 38 -35.25 -21.83 -1.44
C PRO A 38 -35.57 -20.54 -0.68
N SER A 39 -35.00 -20.40 0.53
CA SER A 39 -34.94 -19.12 1.21
C SER A 39 -34.02 -18.24 0.37
N THR A 40 -34.63 -17.31 -0.35
CA THR A 40 -34.00 -16.15 -0.94
C THR A 40 -33.57 -15.21 0.19
N THR A 41 -32.59 -15.66 0.99
CA THR A 41 -31.87 -14.78 1.91
C THR A 41 -31.08 -13.84 1.02
N THR A 42 -31.62 -12.64 0.85
CA THR A 42 -30.91 -11.57 0.16
C THR A 42 -29.71 -11.27 1.07
N ASP A 43 -28.51 -11.71 0.68
CA ASP A 43 -27.24 -11.40 1.34
C ASP A 43 -26.99 -9.88 1.25
N GLN A 44 -27.78 -9.12 2.01
CA GLN A 44 -27.52 -7.72 2.21
C GLN A 44 -26.31 -7.65 3.15
N PRO A 45 -25.20 -7.01 2.73
CA PRO A 45 -24.01 -6.93 3.55
C PRO A 45 -24.37 -6.30 4.90
N SER A 46 -24.16 -7.07 5.97
CA SER A 46 -24.44 -6.62 7.33
C SER A 46 -23.58 -5.39 7.63
N GLN A 47 -24.21 -4.36 8.18
CA GLN A 47 -23.53 -3.11 8.54
C GLN A 47 -22.42 -3.40 9.58
N VAL A 48 -21.22 -2.85 9.38
CA VAL A 48 -20.09 -3.06 10.30
C VAL A 48 -20.36 -2.34 11.62
N SER A 49 -20.25 -3.07 12.73
CA SER A 49 -20.35 -2.46 14.05
C SER A 49 -19.11 -1.63 14.40
N MET A 50 -19.27 -0.60 15.24
CA MET A 50 -18.14 0.25 15.67
C MET A 50 -17.01 -0.56 16.33
N SER A 51 -17.36 -1.56 17.14
CA SER A 51 -16.40 -2.43 17.82
C SER A 51 -15.61 -3.28 16.81
N GLU A 52 -16.30 -3.87 15.84
CA GLU A 52 -15.68 -4.65 14.77
C GLU A 52 -14.77 -3.79 13.90
N ALA A 53 -15.19 -2.58 13.53
CA ALA A 53 -14.37 -1.66 12.75
C ALA A 53 -13.06 -1.33 13.47
N LYS A 54 -13.11 -1.05 14.77
CA LYS A 54 -11.91 -0.80 15.58
C LYS A 54 -10.99 -2.01 15.61
N GLN A 55 -11.53 -3.21 15.82
CA GLN A 55 -10.72 -4.43 15.84
C GLN A 55 -10.08 -4.73 14.48
N ARG A 56 -10.83 -4.56 13.38
CA ARG A 56 -10.31 -4.75 12.02
C ARG A 56 -9.20 -3.76 11.70
N ALA A 57 -9.36 -2.49 12.09
CA ALA A 57 -8.32 -1.49 11.93
C ALA A 57 -7.06 -1.82 12.76
N LEU A 58 -7.22 -2.28 14.01
CA LEU A 58 -6.11 -2.73 14.86
C LEU A 58 -5.35 -3.90 14.24
N ASN A 59 -6.07 -4.93 13.78
CA ASN A 59 -5.46 -6.09 13.14
C ASN A 59 -4.73 -5.68 11.85
N ALA A 60 -5.31 -4.78 11.05
CA ALA A 60 -4.69 -4.29 9.82
C ALA A 60 -3.41 -3.50 10.11
N GLU A 61 -3.39 -2.64 11.12
CA GLU A 61 -2.18 -1.92 11.52
C GLU A 61 -1.12 -2.84 12.12
N ASN A 62 -1.53 -3.78 12.98
CA ASN A 62 -0.63 -4.80 13.53
C ASN A 62 0.07 -5.56 12.40
N ASN A 63 -0.70 -6.09 11.45
CA ASN A 63 -0.16 -6.82 10.30
C ASN A 63 0.78 -5.95 9.46
N ARG A 64 0.42 -4.68 9.23
CA ARG A 64 1.26 -3.75 8.46
C ARG A 64 2.59 -3.50 9.16
N VAL A 65 2.57 -3.18 10.45
CA VAL A 65 3.79 -2.91 11.24
C VAL A 65 4.65 -4.16 11.34
N THR A 66 4.06 -5.33 11.64
CA THR A 66 4.78 -6.62 11.65
C THR A 66 5.46 -6.88 10.32
N GLN A 67 4.75 -6.74 9.19
CA GLN A 67 5.33 -6.96 7.87
C GLN A 67 6.49 -6.01 7.55
N ILE A 68 6.42 -4.75 7.98
CA ILE A 68 7.54 -3.81 7.77
C ILE A 68 8.77 -4.29 8.55
N LEU A 69 8.58 -4.66 9.81
CA LEU A 69 9.68 -5.07 10.68
C LEU A 69 10.28 -6.42 10.26
N GLU A 70 9.46 -7.40 9.85
CA GLU A 70 9.92 -8.71 9.37
C GLU A 70 10.64 -8.63 8.02
N ASN A 71 10.24 -7.70 7.16
CA ASN A 71 10.90 -7.52 5.86
C ASN A 71 12.19 -6.71 5.98
N ALA A 72 12.46 -6.09 7.12
CA ALA A 72 13.68 -5.32 7.35
C ALA A 72 14.87 -6.25 7.59
N SER A 73 15.78 -6.31 6.64
CA SER A 73 17.00 -7.13 6.64
C SER A 73 17.93 -6.88 7.83
N THR A 74 17.79 -5.72 8.47
CA THR A 74 18.60 -5.30 9.63
C THR A 74 17.93 -5.60 10.97
N ILE A 75 16.72 -6.18 10.99
CA ILE A 75 15.97 -6.49 12.21
C ILE A 75 16.15 -7.96 12.58
N SER A 76 16.64 -8.22 13.79
CA SER A 76 16.86 -9.58 14.32
C SER A 76 15.71 -10.09 15.18
N GLY A 77 14.83 -9.20 15.64
CA GLY A 77 13.66 -9.51 16.45
C GLY A 77 12.73 -8.32 16.54
N SER A 78 11.42 -8.55 16.66
CA SER A 78 10.45 -7.47 16.75
C SER A 78 9.24 -7.84 17.60
N SER A 79 8.57 -6.82 18.12
CA SER A 79 7.29 -6.96 18.81
C SER A 79 6.38 -5.78 18.47
N VAL A 80 5.10 -6.07 18.24
CA VAL A 80 4.07 -5.08 17.88
C VAL A 80 2.96 -5.15 18.91
N GLY A 81 2.56 -4.00 19.44
CA GLY A 81 1.50 -3.86 20.44
C GLY A 81 1.83 -4.42 21.82
N VAL A 82 3.07 -4.84 22.08
CA VAL A 82 3.52 -5.39 23.38
C VAL A 82 3.95 -4.28 24.34
N TYR A 83 4.72 -3.32 23.85
CA TYR A 83 5.33 -2.27 24.68
C TYR A 83 4.67 -0.91 24.44
N GLY A 84 3.49 -0.71 25.03
CA GLY A 84 2.84 0.59 25.08
C GLY A 84 1.34 0.55 24.80
N GLU A 85 0.77 1.75 24.59
CA GLU A 85 -0.65 1.89 24.34
C GLU A 85 -0.98 1.50 22.89
N THR A 86 -1.88 0.53 22.75
CA THR A 86 -2.53 0.19 21.49
C THR A 86 -3.96 0.72 21.54
N LYS A 87 -4.30 1.65 20.65
CA LYS A 87 -5.58 2.37 20.70
C LYS A 87 -6.19 2.56 19.32
N ALA A 88 -7.48 2.25 19.21
CA ALA A 88 -8.29 2.56 18.04
C ALA A 88 -9.45 3.51 18.41
N THR A 89 -9.50 4.64 17.72
CA THR A 89 -10.51 5.68 17.93
C THR A 89 -11.24 5.91 16.62
N ALA A 90 -12.57 5.86 16.64
CA ALA A 90 -13.36 6.21 15.47
C ALA A 90 -13.32 7.73 15.28
N VAL A 91 -13.02 8.18 14.06
CA VAL A 91 -12.89 9.60 13.74
C VAL A 91 -14.02 10.11 12.87
N ASN A 92 -14.65 9.22 12.10
CA ASN A 92 -15.80 9.54 11.25
C ASN A 92 -16.66 8.29 11.05
N GLN A 93 -17.96 8.46 10.82
CA GLN A 93 -18.90 7.38 10.55
C GLN A 93 -19.89 7.83 9.48
N SER A 94 -20.03 7.03 8.43
CA SER A 94 -21.07 7.14 7.42
C SER A 94 -22.01 5.94 7.45
N SER A 95 -23.03 5.94 6.61
CA SER A 95 -23.92 4.78 6.42
C SER A 95 -23.20 3.57 5.80
N THR A 96 -22.06 3.78 5.13
CA THR A 96 -21.36 2.76 4.34
C THR A 96 -20.01 2.38 4.91
N SER A 97 -19.42 3.21 5.78
CA SER A 97 -18.06 2.99 6.30
C SER A 97 -17.81 3.69 7.63
N ILE A 98 -16.82 3.20 8.36
CA ILE A 98 -16.31 3.80 9.60
C ILE A 98 -14.84 4.12 9.40
N GLU A 99 -14.46 5.36 9.65
CA GLU A 99 -13.04 5.73 9.68
C GLU A 99 -12.49 5.56 11.10
N VAL A 100 -11.38 4.84 11.21
CA VAL A 100 -10.72 4.52 12.48
C VAL A 100 -9.29 5.01 12.43
N ARG A 101 -8.89 5.83 13.41
CA ARG A 101 -7.50 6.16 13.68
C ARG A 101 -6.93 5.15 14.66
N VAL A 102 -5.82 4.53 14.30
CA VAL A 102 -5.09 3.56 15.10
C VAL A 102 -3.76 4.15 15.53
N LYS A 103 -3.44 4.04 16.81
CA LYS A 103 -2.11 4.24 17.38
C LYS A 103 -1.60 2.89 17.87
N MET A 104 -0.45 2.44 17.38
CA MET A 104 0.12 1.14 17.70
C MET A 104 1.55 1.32 18.18
N SER A 105 1.87 0.75 19.34
CA SER A 105 3.26 0.72 19.81
C SER A 105 4.03 -0.41 19.15
N TYR A 106 5.34 -0.23 18.98
CA TYR A 106 6.21 -1.28 18.46
C TYR A 106 7.62 -1.14 19.02
N SER A 107 8.37 -2.23 18.98
CA SER A 107 9.75 -2.31 19.44
C SER A 107 10.49 -3.35 18.60
N TYR A 108 11.78 -3.14 18.39
CA TYR A 108 12.58 -4.06 17.58
C TYR A 108 14.05 -4.06 17.99
N GLU A 109 14.70 -5.19 17.76
CA GLU A 109 16.15 -5.36 17.85
C GLU A 109 16.74 -5.24 16.46
N TYR A 110 17.87 -4.57 16.35
CA TYR A 110 18.55 -4.38 15.09
C TYR A 110 20.01 -4.82 15.16
N HIS A 111 20.51 -5.31 14.02
CA HIS A 111 21.89 -5.63 13.78
C HIS A 111 22.31 -5.09 12.41
N CYS A 112 23.22 -4.14 12.43
CA CYS A 112 23.67 -3.36 11.28
C CYS A 112 25.20 -3.32 11.33
N GLU A 113 25.87 -3.14 10.20
CA GLU A 113 27.31 -3.41 10.01
C GLU A 113 28.19 -3.21 11.26
N ASN A 114 28.14 -2.02 11.87
CA ASN A 114 28.93 -1.67 13.05
C ASN A 114 28.09 -1.30 14.29
N LYS A 115 26.78 -1.56 14.28
CA LYS A 115 25.85 -1.16 15.35
C LYS A 115 24.78 -2.21 15.57
N SER A 116 24.55 -2.55 16.83
CA SER A 116 23.38 -3.31 17.24
C SER A 116 22.75 -2.67 18.47
N GLY A 117 21.47 -2.93 18.66
CA GLY A 117 20.74 -2.44 19.82
C GLY A 117 19.27 -2.82 19.77
N ALA A 118 18.54 -2.35 20.77
CA ALA A 118 17.09 -2.43 20.82
C ALA A 118 16.50 -1.03 20.76
N VAL A 119 15.32 -0.93 20.16
CA VAL A 119 14.52 0.28 20.10
C VAL A 119 13.16 -0.04 20.68
N ASP A 120 12.86 0.58 21.81
CA ASP A 120 11.63 0.32 22.56
C ASP A 120 10.70 1.52 22.57
N GLY A 121 9.40 1.24 22.66
CA GLY A 121 8.37 2.26 22.90
C GLY A 121 8.13 3.24 21.75
N LEU A 122 8.49 2.88 20.51
CA LEU A 122 8.06 3.65 19.35
C LEU A 122 6.56 3.45 19.11
N SER A 123 5.96 4.36 18.35
CA SER A 123 4.55 4.25 17.99
C SER A 123 4.29 4.71 16.57
N THR A 124 3.38 4.01 15.89
CA THR A 124 2.79 4.44 14.63
C THR A 124 1.42 5.05 14.85
N THR A 125 1.00 5.92 13.94
CA THR A 125 -0.35 6.46 13.86
C THR A 125 -0.84 6.35 12.43
N ALA A 126 -1.97 5.66 12.21
CA ALA A 126 -2.56 5.46 10.88
C ALA A 126 -4.08 5.64 10.90
N ARG A 127 -4.69 5.92 9.74
CA ARG A 127 -6.14 6.00 9.55
C ARG A 127 -6.60 4.95 8.55
N TYR A 128 -7.68 4.26 8.90
CA TYR A 128 -8.29 3.22 8.09
C TYR A 128 -9.75 3.55 7.81
N GLN A 129 -10.23 3.19 6.62
CA GLN A 129 -11.64 3.14 6.28
C GLN A 129 -12.11 1.69 6.34
N ILE A 130 -13.13 1.42 7.13
CA ILE A 130 -13.70 0.08 7.29
C ILE A 130 -15.11 0.07 6.71
N SER A 131 -15.31 -0.78 5.71
CA SER A 131 -16.61 -1.09 5.11
C SER A 131 -16.89 -2.60 5.33
N PRO A 132 -18.12 -3.10 5.10
CA PRO A 132 -18.46 -4.51 5.33
C PRO A 132 -17.42 -5.50 4.82
N ASN A 133 -16.92 -5.28 3.61
CA ASN A 133 -16.03 -6.22 2.93
C ASN A 133 -14.57 -5.76 2.85
N THR A 134 -14.25 -4.54 3.27
CA THR A 134 -12.92 -3.96 3.02
C THR A 134 -12.37 -3.23 4.24
N THR A 135 -11.06 -3.32 4.41
CA THR A 135 -10.29 -2.55 5.38
C THR A 135 -9.19 -1.85 4.60
N GLU A 136 -9.32 -0.54 4.45
CA GLU A 136 -8.46 0.24 3.57
C GLU A 136 -7.63 1.23 4.37
N LEU A 137 -6.31 1.24 4.15
CA LEU A 137 -5.42 2.25 4.73
C LEU A 137 -5.62 3.58 4.00
N ILE A 138 -6.16 4.56 4.72
CA ILE A 138 -6.35 5.92 4.20
C ILE A 138 -5.05 6.70 4.32
N GLU A 139 -4.36 6.68 5.44
CA GLU A 139 -3.26 7.60 5.71
C GLU A 139 -2.34 7.04 6.78
N VAL A 140 -1.04 7.28 6.67
CA VAL A 140 -0.09 7.10 7.77
C VAL A 140 0.40 8.47 8.21
N ILE A 141 0.11 8.79 9.46
CA ILE A 141 0.44 10.05 10.11
C ILE A 141 1.84 9.94 10.72
N ASP A 142 2.10 8.84 11.43
CA ASP A 142 3.42 8.48 11.95
C ASP A 142 3.76 7.05 11.52
N GLY A 143 4.79 6.89 10.68
CA GLY A 143 5.22 5.61 10.14
C GLY A 143 6.19 4.84 11.05
N VAL A 144 6.56 3.64 10.60
CA VAL A 144 7.65 2.87 11.22
C VAL A 144 8.97 3.56 10.89
N ARG A 145 9.70 3.97 11.93
CA ARG A 145 11.05 4.49 11.86
C ARG A 145 12.06 3.41 12.20
N MET A 146 13.13 3.33 11.42
CA MET A 146 14.20 2.35 11.60
C MET A 146 15.55 3.07 11.79
N VAL A 147 16.35 2.60 12.74
CA VAL A 147 17.66 3.21 13.08
C VAL A 147 18.73 2.93 12.02
N CYS A 148 18.57 1.84 11.28
CA CYS A 148 19.55 1.37 10.31
C CYS A 148 19.15 1.61 8.85
N GLU A 149 18.35 2.64 8.59
CA GLU A 149 18.20 3.11 7.21
C GLU A 149 19.58 3.42 6.65
N ASN A 150 19.97 2.65 5.63
CA ASN A 150 21.25 2.79 4.97
C ASN A 150 21.34 4.22 4.42
N PRO A 151 22.28 5.07 4.89
CA PRO A 151 22.42 6.44 4.40
C PRO A 151 22.89 6.48 2.94
N GLN A 152 23.31 5.35 2.38
CA GLN A 152 23.70 5.22 0.99
C GLN A 152 22.55 4.72 0.13
N GLU A 153 21.79 5.66 -0.42
CA GLU A 153 21.52 5.59 -1.85
C GLU A 153 21.38 7.01 -2.39
N ALA A 154 22.28 7.39 -3.30
CA ALA A 154 22.13 8.54 -4.19
C ALA A 154 21.00 8.31 -5.22
N GLN A 155 20.00 7.51 -4.87
CA GLN A 155 18.73 7.41 -5.59
C GLN A 155 17.85 8.56 -5.12
N PRO A 156 17.10 9.22 -6.03
CA PRO A 156 16.07 10.15 -5.62
C PRO A 156 15.16 9.45 -4.61
N SER A 157 14.77 10.15 -3.55
CA SER A 157 13.95 9.56 -2.50
C SER A 157 12.71 8.91 -3.12
N ALA A 158 12.11 7.92 -2.46
CA ALA A 158 10.88 7.31 -2.98
C ALA A 158 9.80 8.37 -3.27
N VAL A 159 9.81 9.46 -2.50
CA VAL A 159 8.99 10.66 -2.73
C VAL A 159 9.32 11.32 -4.07
N ASP A 160 10.58 11.65 -4.33
CA ASP A 160 11.00 12.31 -5.59
C ASP A 160 10.66 11.45 -6.81
N ARG A 161 10.83 10.13 -6.70
CA ARG A 161 10.49 9.17 -7.77
C ARG A 161 9.00 9.08 -8.02
N ALA A 162 8.18 9.04 -6.96
CA ALA A 162 6.73 9.08 -7.09
C ALA A 162 6.23 10.40 -7.68
N VAL A 163 6.79 11.53 -7.23
CA VAL A 163 6.47 12.87 -7.76
C VAL A 163 6.84 12.97 -9.23
N SER A 164 8.02 12.49 -9.62
CA SER A 164 8.45 12.47 -11.02
C SER A 164 7.53 11.61 -11.88
N ALA A 165 7.13 10.44 -11.40
CA ALA A 165 6.20 9.55 -12.10
C ALA A 165 4.80 10.17 -12.25
N GLU A 166 4.30 10.88 -11.23
CA GLU A 166 3.01 11.59 -11.32
C GLU A 166 3.05 12.76 -12.30
N LYS A 167 4.14 13.54 -12.29
CA LYS A 167 4.34 14.61 -13.26
C LYS A 167 4.34 14.07 -14.69
N GLN A 168 5.09 13.01 -14.96
CA GLN A 168 5.11 12.35 -16.28
C GLN A 168 3.75 11.81 -16.68
N ARG A 169 3.02 11.20 -15.73
CA ARG A 169 1.66 10.69 -15.98
C ARG A 169 0.72 11.84 -16.37
N ILE A 170 0.79 12.98 -15.68
CA ILE A 170 -0.01 14.16 -15.98
C ILE A 170 0.32 14.70 -17.37
N GLU A 171 1.60 14.93 -17.66
CA GLU A 171 2.05 15.42 -18.97
C GLU A 171 1.61 14.49 -20.10
N ALA A 172 1.79 13.16 -19.95
CA ALA A 172 1.39 12.19 -20.95
C ALA A 172 -0.13 12.14 -21.17
N ARG A 173 -0.94 12.25 -20.11
CA ARG A 173 -2.39 12.25 -20.25
C ARG A 173 -2.92 13.53 -20.85
N LEU A 174 -2.37 14.68 -20.47
CA LEU A 174 -2.75 15.96 -21.07
C LEU A 174 -2.33 16.03 -22.54
N ALA A 175 -1.19 15.45 -22.93
CA ALA A 175 -0.81 15.33 -24.34
C ALA A 175 -1.77 14.44 -25.16
N ASN A 176 -2.32 13.39 -24.54
CA ASN A 176 -3.30 12.50 -25.19
C ASN A 176 -4.71 13.12 -25.29
N ILE A 177 -5.02 14.13 -24.48
CA ILE A 177 -6.24 14.91 -24.65
C ILE A 177 -5.97 15.84 -25.84
N SER A 178 -6.39 15.40 -27.04
CA SER A 178 -6.07 15.91 -28.38
C SER A 178 -6.30 17.42 -28.66
N ASN A 179 -6.70 18.16 -27.64
CA ASN A 179 -7.15 19.54 -27.68
C ASN A 179 -6.39 20.45 -26.68
N ALA A 180 -5.40 19.92 -25.95
CA ALA A 180 -4.50 20.73 -25.14
C ALA A 180 -3.48 21.42 -26.07
N THR A 181 -3.70 22.71 -26.33
CA THR A 181 -2.90 23.51 -27.29
C THR A 181 -1.90 24.44 -26.59
N GLY A 182 -1.92 24.47 -25.26
CA GLY A 182 -1.19 25.46 -24.47
C GLY A 182 -0.31 24.87 -23.37
N SER A 183 0.11 25.74 -22.46
CA SER A 183 1.09 25.38 -21.42
C SER A 183 0.46 24.46 -20.39
N VAL A 184 1.04 23.27 -20.24
CA VAL A 184 0.76 22.37 -19.11
C VAL A 184 1.69 22.76 -17.97
N GLY A 185 1.11 22.99 -16.78
CA GLY A 185 1.90 23.31 -15.61
C GLY A 185 1.40 22.61 -14.35
N VAL A 186 2.36 22.14 -13.57
CA VAL A 186 2.16 21.78 -12.16
C VAL A 186 2.28 23.09 -11.39
N TYR A 187 1.22 23.49 -10.69
CA TYR A 187 1.18 24.78 -9.98
C TYR A 187 0.81 24.59 -8.53
N GLY A 188 1.58 25.21 -7.62
CA GLY A 188 1.33 25.15 -6.19
C GLY A 188 2.11 24.04 -5.48
N THR A 189 1.81 23.86 -4.20
CA THR A 189 2.52 22.91 -3.33
C THR A 189 2.10 21.49 -3.65
N ILE A 190 3.07 20.64 -4.01
CA ILE A 190 2.86 19.19 -4.14
C ILE A 190 2.76 18.61 -2.73
N GLU A 191 1.64 17.96 -2.41
CA GLU A 191 1.51 17.25 -1.13
C GLU A 191 1.94 15.79 -1.32
N THR A 192 2.90 15.34 -0.53
CA THR A 192 3.39 13.96 -0.56
C THR A 192 3.29 13.33 0.81
N THR A 193 2.86 12.07 0.86
CA THR A 193 2.81 11.30 2.11
C THR A 193 3.30 9.89 1.86
N VAL A 194 4.32 9.46 2.60
CA VAL A 194 4.75 8.05 2.61
C VAL A 194 3.73 7.28 3.44
N ILE A 195 2.89 6.49 2.77
CA ILE A 195 1.85 5.64 3.37
C ILE A 195 2.48 4.40 3.99
N ASN A 196 3.52 3.84 3.38
CA ASN A 196 4.20 2.66 3.89
C ASN A 196 5.64 2.62 3.39
N GLN A 197 6.56 2.07 4.16
CA GLN A 197 7.95 1.89 3.76
C GLN A 197 8.44 0.54 4.28
N SER A 198 8.98 -0.27 3.38
CA SER A 198 9.63 -1.55 3.66
C SER A 198 10.85 -1.72 2.75
N ASP A 199 11.69 -2.70 3.03
CA ASP A 199 12.85 -3.06 2.19
C ASP A 199 12.44 -3.43 0.74
N THR A 200 11.18 -3.84 0.54
CA THR A 200 10.60 -4.19 -0.76
C THR A 200 10.01 -3.01 -1.52
N GLY A 201 9.96 -1.81 -0.92
CA GLY A 201 9.49 -0.58 -1.54
C GLY A 201 8.66 0.31 -0.62
N SER A 202 8.39 1.53 -1.09
CA SER A 202 7.59 2.54 -0.41
C SER A 202 6.27 2.78 -1.12
N TYR A 203 5.19 2.93 -0.37
CA TYR A 203 3.92 3.43 -0.90
C TYR A 203 3.85 4.92 -0.67
N VAL A 204 3.80 5.71 -1.74
CA VAL A 204 3.80 7.17 -1.68
C VAL A 204 2.50 7.70 -2.27
N ARG A 205 1.72 8.43 -1.48
CA ARG A 205 0.64 9.25 -2.00
C ARG A 205 1.21 10.55 -2.52
N VAL A 206 0.83 10.91 -3.74
CA VAL A 206 1.13 12.19 -4.36
C VAL A 206 -0.19 12.87 -4.68
N LYS A 207 -0.39 14.08 -4.14
CA LYS A 207 -1.43 14.99 -4.63
C LYS A 207 -0.76 16.11 -5.39
N MET A 208 -0.99 16.13 -6.70
CA MET A 208 -0.34 17.09 -7.58
C MET A 208 -1.39 18.07 -8.13
N PRO A 209 -1.33 19.35 -7.72
CA PRO A 209 -2.14 20.38 -8.36
C PRO A 209 -1.64 20.63 -9.79
N TYR A 210 -2.57 20.81 -10.71
CA TYR A 210 -2.25 21.02 -12.12
C TYR A 210 -3.26 21.97 -12.78
N SER A 211 -2.81 22.62 -13.84
CA SER A 211 -3.68 23.34 -14.76
C SER A 211 -3.25 23.14 -16.20
N TYR A 212 -4.18 23.39 -17.12
CA TYR A 212 -3.93 23.29 -18.55
C TYR A 212 -4.89 24.16 -19.34
N GLU A 213 -4.43 24.61 -20.50
CA GLU A 213 -5.25 25.28 -21.51
C GLU A 213 -5.83 24.26 -22.49
N TYR A 214 -7.06 24.50 -22.95
CA TYR A 214 -7.76 23.64 -23.88
C TYR A 214 -8.37 24.43 -25.03
N SER A 215 -8.57 23.74 -26.16
CA SER A 215 -9.28 24.24 -27.33
C SER A 215 -10.16 23.12 -27.91
N CYS A 216 -11.45 23.12 -27.60
CA CYS A 216 -12.43 22.15 -28.12
C CYS A 216 -13.40 22.85 -29.08
N ASP A 217 -13.57 22.36 -30.31
CA ASP A 217 -14.64 22.73 -31.25
C ASP A 217 -15.05 24.22 -31.26
N GLY A 218 -14.06 25.12 -31.35
CA GLY A 218 -14.27 26.57 -31.42
C GLY A 218 -14.40 27.29 -30.07
N SER A 219 -14.32 26.55 -28.97
CA SER A 219 -14.19 27.08 -27.60
C SER A 219 -12.78 26.85 -27.09
N SER A 220 -12.19 27.85 -26.44
CA SER A 220 -10.90 27.73 -25.77
C SER A 220 -10.98 28.33 -24.37
N GLY A 221 -10.14 27.83 -23.47
CA GLY A 221 -10.10 28.29 -22.09
C GLY A 221 -8.96 27.65 -21.31
N ALA A 222 -8.91 27.98 -20.03
CA ALA A 222 -7.98 27.37 -19.07
C ALA A 222 -8.78 26.66 -17.99
N VAL A 223 -8.28 25.51 -17.53
CA VAL A 223 -8.78 24.87 -16.32
C VAL A 223 -7.71 24.96 -15.25
N ASP A 224 -8.01 25.72 -14.21
CA ASP A 224 -7.12 25.96 -13.08
C ASP A 224 -7.62 25.28 -11.80
N GLY A 225 -6.69 25.08 -10.86
CA GLY A 225 -6.99 24.58 -9.52
C GLY A 225 -7.43 23.12 -9.45
N LEU A 226 -7.14 22.33 -10.49
CA LEU A 226 -7.33 20.88 -10.44
C LEU A 226 -6.23 20.23 -9.61
N LYS A 227 -6.52 19.02 -9.12
CA LYS A 227 -5.56 18.20 -8.39
C LYS A 227 -5.75 16.74 -8.73
N THR A 228 -4.66 16.00 -8.74
CA THR A 228 -4.69 14.54 -8.73
C THR A 228 -4.48 14.03 -7.30
N ASN A 229 -4.83 12.78 -7.05
CA ASN A 229 -4.54 12.10 -5.79
C ASN A 229 -4.30 10.62 -6.08
N VAL A 230 -3.02 10.27 -6.17
CA VAL A 230 -2.54 8.96 -6.66
C VAL A 230 -1.61 8.34 -5.62
N VAL A 231 -1.74 7.03 -5.43
CA VAL A 231 -0.82 6.23 -4.62
C VAL A 231 0.09 5.43 -5.55
N TYR A 232 1.38 5.59 -5.36
CA TYR A 232 2.45 4.87 -6.04
C TYR A 232 3.07 3.83 -5.13
N ARG A 233 3.47 2.69 -5.69
CA ARG A 233 4.45 1.78 -5.08
C ARG A 233 5.79 2.05 -5.75
N VAL A 234 6.79 2.39 -4.96
CA VAL A 234 8.14 2.76 -5.38
C VAL A 234 9.10 1.72 -4.83
N THR A 235 9.61 0.83 -5.67
CA THR A 235 10.66 -0.12 -5.31
C THR A 235 12.01 0.41 -5.81
N PRO A 236 13.17 -0.18 -5.48
CA PRO A 236 14.44 0.24 -6.06
C PRO A 236 14.46 0.27 -7.60
N SER A 237 13.71 -0.62 -8.26
CA SER A 237 13.72 -0.76 -9.72
C SER A 237 12.52 -0.15 -10.45
N GLU A 238 11.38 0.07 -9.79
CA GLU A 238 10.13 0.48 -10.46
C GLU A 238 9.29 1.48 -9.65
N VAL A 239 8.46 2.24 -10.37
CA VAL A 239 7.42 3.10 -9.80
C VAL A 239 6.10 2.74 -10.48
N THR A 240 5.15 2.22 -9.71
CA THR A 240 3.90 1.66 -10.23
C THR A 240 2.70 2.34 -9.59
N VAL A 241 1.71 2.73 -10.39
CA VAL A 241 0.44 3.27 -9.88
C VAL A 241 -0.33 2.15 -9.19
N VAL A 242 -0.65 2.34 -7.91
CA VAL A 242 -1.45 1.39 -7.12
C VAL A 242 -2.91 1.81 -7.11
N ARG A 243 -3.17 3.11 -6.93
CA ARG A 243 -4.53 3.63 -6.81
C ARG A 243 -4.64 5.06 -7.29
N ILE A 244 -5.70 5.37 -8.01
CA ILE A 244 -6.08 6.73 -8.40
C ILE A 244 -7.40 7.04 -7.70
N THR A 245 -7.41 8.09 -6.87
CA THR A 245 -8.63 8.54 -6.16
C THR A 245 -9.17 9.85 -6.72
N GLU A 246 -8.29 10.70 -7.24
CA GLU A 246 -8.66 11.86 -8.05
C GLU A 246 -7.80 11.84 -9.31
N ASP A 247 -8.46 11.81 -10.46
CA ASP A 247 -7.82 11.66 -11.76
C ASP A 247 -7.90 12.94 -12.60
N ILE A 248 -7.14 12.94 -13.69
CA ILE A 248 -7.09 14.04 -14.65
C ILE A 248 -8.43 14.15 -15.36
N ARG A 249 -9.07 15.31 -15.23
CA ARG A 249 -10.31 15.65 -15.92
C ARG A 249 -10.01 16.15 -17.33
N ASN A 250 -10.86 15.77 -18.28
CA ASN A 250 -10.86 16.30 -19.64
C ASN A 250 -11.97 17.35 -19.75
N ALA A 251 -11.62 18.57 -20.15
CA ALA A 251 -12.57 19.67 -20.33
C ALA A 251 -13.34 19.60 -21.65
N CYS A 252 -12.82 18.83 -22.61
CA CYS A 252 -13.44 18.59 -23.90
C CYS A 252 -14.27 17.30 -23.94
N ALA A 253 -14.42 16.60 -22.81
CA ALA A 253 -15.20 15.36 -22.71
C ALA A 253 -16.68 15.61 -22.44
#